data_AF-A0A7C3R847-F1
#
_entry.id   AF-A0A7C3R847-F1
#
_cell.length_a   1.000
_cell.length_b   1.000
_cell.length_c   1.000
_cell.angle_alpha   90.00
_cell.angle_beta   90.00
_cell.angle_gamma   90.00
#
_symmetry.space_group_name_H-M   'P 1'
#
loop_
_entity.id
_entity.type
_entity.pdbx_description
1 polymer ?
#
loop_
_entity_poly.entity_id
_entity_poly.type
_entity_poly.pdbx_seq_one_letter_code
_entity_poly.pdbx_strand_id
1 'polypeptide(L)'
;FDVPKNIINDNERQRRVYAITSKSPTILARPDTTKIVDKDRVRKITPLESERLQNIPDNYTASCSDTQRYKIIGNGFNINTIVHILKGLVKN
;
A
#
# COMPACT_ATOMS: atom_id res chain seq x y z
N PHE A 1 10.60 -10.70 6.21
CA PHE A 1 11.14 -12.04 5.95
C PHE A 1 10.42 -12.64 4.75
N ASP A 2 11.01 -13.63 4.11
CA ASP A 2 10.40 -14.32 2.97
C ASP A 2 9.76 -15.63 3.42
N VAL A 3 8.50 -15.83 3.06
CA VAL A 3 7.80 -17.09 3.27
C VAL A 3 8.39 -18.14 2.32
N PRO A 4 8.83 -19.31 2.80
CA PRO A 4 9.35 -20.39 1.96
C PRO A 4 8.41 -20.77 0.79
N LYS A 5 8.98 -21.09 -0.38
CA LYS A 5 8.22 -21.38 -1.62
C LYS A 5 7.33 -22.62 -1.50
N ASN A 6 7.70 -23.56 -0.65
CA ASN A 6 6.90 -24.74 -0.33
C ASN A 6 5.65 -24.41 0.51
N ILE A 7 5.60 -23.26 1.19
CA ILE A 7 4.42 -22.78 1.93
C ILE A 7 3.54 -21.92 1.01
N ILE A 8 4.14 -21.01 0.24
CA ILE A 8 3.46 -20.18 -0.76
C ILE A 8 4.21 -20.28 -2.08
N ASN A 9 3.64 -20.96 -3.07
CA ASN A 9 4.26 -21.10 -4.39
C ASN A 9 4.04 -19.85 -5.25
N ASP A 10 4.75 -18.77 -4.91
CA ASP A 10 4.68 -17.48 -5.60
C ASP A 10 6.09 -16.91 -5.85
N ASN A 11 6.14 -15.88 -6.69
CA ASN A 11 7.33 -15.11 -6.95
C ASN A 11 7.89 -14.53 -5.65
N GLU A 12 9.22 -14.39 -5.58
CA GLU A 12 9.95 -13.97 -4.39
C GLU A 12 9.33 -12.73 -3.73
N ARG A 13 8.99 -11.71 -4.53
CA ARG A 13 8.37 -10.47 -4.03
C ARG A 13 7.06 -10.72 -3.28
N GLN A 14 6.19 -11.60 -3.77
CA GLN A 14 4.89 -11.87 -3.15
C GLN A 14 5.00 -12.70 -1.86
N ARG A 15 6.14 -13.35 -1.64
CA ARG A 15 6.45 -14.10 -0.42
C ARG A 15 7.01 -13.20 0.69
N ARG A 16 7.31 -11.93 0.42
CA ARG A 16 7.83 -10.97 1.41
C ARG A 16 6.74 -10.56 2.40
N VAL A 17 7.12 -10.58 3.68
CA VAL A 17 6.31 -10.09 4.80
C VAL A 17 7.08 -9.04 5.58
N TYR A 18 6.43 -7.92 5.88
CA TYR A 18 7.02 -6.75 6.51
C TYR A 18 6.52 -6.55 7.96
N ALA A 19 7.34 -5.92 8.80
CA ALA A 19 6.96 -5.58 10.16
C ALA A 19 6.17 -4.26 10.19
N ILE A 20 5.14 -4.18 11.03
CA ILE A 20 4.32 -2.95 11.20
C ILE A 20 5.11 -1.76 11.75
N THR A 21 6.22 -2.02 12.44
CA THR A 21 7.11 -0.99 13.01
C THR A 21 8.07 -0.40 11.98
N SER A 22 8.16 -0.99 10.79
CA SER A 22 9.05 -0.56 9.71
C SER A 22 8.32 0.30 8.68
N LYS A 23 9.07 0.99 7.80
CA LYS A 23 8.47 1.71 6.67
C LYS A 23 7.83 0.71 5.70
N SER A 24 6.63 1.05 5.23
CA SER A 24 5.94 0.25 4.21
C SER A 24 6.74 0.26 2.90
N PRO A 25 6.80 -0.87 2.16
CA PRO A 25 7.22 -0.86 0.77
C PRO A 25 6.20 -0.08 -0.09
N THR A 26 6.56 0.15 -1.36
CA THR A 26 5.68 0.78 -2.35
C THR A 26 4.37 0.00 -2.48
N ILE A 27 3.25 0.72 -2.36
CA ILE A 27 1.89 0.19 -2.56
C ILE A 27 1.72 -0.28 -4.00
N LEU A 28 1.04 -1.42 -4.18
CA LEU A 28 0.76 -2.02 -5.47
C LEU A 28 -0.62 -1.63 -5.97
N ALA A 29 -0.75 -1.45 -7.29
CA ALA A 29 -2.04 -1.25 -7.96
C ALA A 29 -2.78 -2.58 -8.19
N ARG A 30 -2.76 -3.49 -7.21
CA ARG A 30 -3.29 -4.86 -7.34
C ARG A 30 -3.78 -5.43 -5.99
N PRO A 31 -4.70 -6.42 -5.99
CA PRO A 31 -5.23 -7.01 -4.75
C PRO A 31 -4.23 -7.84 -3.95
N ASP A 32 -3.20 -8.39 -4.61
CA ASP A 32 -2.04 -9.09 -4.02
C ASP A 32 -1.04 -8.10 -3.42
N THR A 33 -1.57 -7.18 -2.61
CA THR A 33 -0.80 -6.10 -1.98
C THR A 33 0.14 -6.60 -0.88
N THR A 34 0.89 -5.68 -0.30
CA THR A 34 1.87 -5.90 0.76
C THR A 34 1.29 -6.72 1.93
N LYS A 35 2.04 -7.75 2.34
CA LYS A 35 1.76 -8.55 3.53
C LYS A 35 2.54 -8.04 4.74
N ILE A 36 1.87 -7.93 5.88
CA ILE A 36 2.44 -7.49 7.15
C ILE A 36 2.18 -8.52 8.25
N VAL A 37 3.02 -8.53 9.28
CA VAL A 37 2.76 -9.27 10.53
C VAL A 37 2.10 -8.34 11.54
N ASP A 38 0.90 -8.69 11.98
CA ASP A 38 0.12 -7.97 12.97
C ASP A 38 -0.37 -8.94 14.05
N LYS A 39 0.07 -8.74 15.30
CA LYS A 39 -0.28 -9.59 16.46
C LYS A 39 -0.22 -11.09 16.14
N ASP A 40 0.93 -11.53 15.64
CA ASP A 40 1.25 -12.92 15.26
C ASP A 40 0.52 -13.47 14.03
N ARG A 41 -0.18 -12.62 13.27
CA ARG A 41 -0.87 -13.03 12.03
C ARG A 41 -0.29 -12.31 10.82
N VAL A 42 -0.04 -13.08 9.76
CA VAL A 42 0.28 -12.53 8.45
C VAL A 42 -1.02 -12.13 7.75
N ARG A 43 -1.16 -10.85 7.40
CA ARG A 43 -2.31 -10.34 6.64
C ARG A 43 -1.86 -9.35 5.58
N LYS A 44 -2.72 -9.11 4.59
CA LYS A 44 -2.55 -7.98 3.67
C LYS A 44 -2.90 -6.66 4.37
N ILE A 45 -2.26 -5.58 3.93
CA ILE A 45 -2.74 -4.23 4.25
C ILE A 45 -4.14 -4.03 3.64
N THR A 46 -5.01 -3.35 4.35
CA THR A 46 -6.37 -3.02 3.93
C THR A 46 -6.37 -1.83 2.96
N PRO A 47 -7.48 -1.58 2.24
CA PRO A 47 -7.60 -0.38 1.41
C PRO A 47 -7.47 0.90 2.23
N LEU A 48 -8.06 0.95 3.44
CA LEU A 48 -7.95 2.10 4.34
C LEU A 48 -6.50 2.35 4.79
N GLU A 49 -5.77 1.29 5.15
CA GLU A 49 -4.33 1.42 5.46
C GLU A 49 -3.54 1.91 4.24
N SER A 50 -3.92 1.48 3.02
CA SER A 50 -3.29 1.95 1.77
C SER A 50 -3.58 3.43 1.51
N GLU A 51 -4.80 3.91 1.76
CA GLU A 51 -5.16 5.34 1.71
C GLU A 51 -4.26 6.15 2.64
N ARG A 52 -4.17 5.75 3.90
CA ARG A 52 -3.33 6.41 4.91
C ARG A 52 -1.86 6.42 4.53
N LEU A 53 -1.33 5.31 4.00
CA LEU A 53 0.05 5.23 3.50
C LEU A 53 0.33 6.20 2.34
N GLN A 54 -0.70 6.53 1.54
CA GLN A 54 -0.62 7.53 0.48
C GLN A 54 -1.02 8.94 0.93
N ASN A 55 -1.26 9.17 2.22
CA ASN A 55 -1.79 10.42 2.79
C ASN A 55 -3.15 10.83 2.19
N ILE A 56 -3.94 9.87 1.73
CA ILE A 56 -5.30 10.08 1.23
C ILE A 56 -6.26 10.14 2.43
N PRO A 57 -7.28 11.03 2.41
CA PRO A 57 -8.30 11.05 3.45
C PRO A 57 -8.96 9.67 3.65
N ASP A 58 -9.28 9.36 4.90
CA ASP A 58 -9.93 8.09 5.25
C ASP A 58 -11.22 7.88 4.44
N ASN A 59 -11.35 6.71 3.82
CA ASN A 59 -12.50 6.29 3.03
C ASN A 59 -12.76 7.09 1.74
N TYR A 60 -11.78 7.86 1.25
CA TYR A 60 -11.90 8.59 -0.02
C TYR A 60 -12.30 7.69 -1.20
N THR A 61 -11.87 6.42 -1.20
CA THR A 61 -12.17 5.46 -2.26
C THR A 61 -13.27 4.45 -1.91
N ALA A 62 -14.00 4.64 -0.80
CA ALA A 62 -14.94 3.64 -0.26
C ALA A 62 -16.17 3.37 -1.16
N SER A 63 -16.45 4.22 -2.15
CA SER A 63 -17.49 3.98 -3.16
C SER A 63 -17.15 2.87 -4.16
N CYS A 64 -15.89 2.41 -4.17
CA CYS A 64 -15.39 1.38 -5.09
C CYS A 64 -15.18 0.05 -4.37
N SER A 65 -15.17 -1.06 -5.13
CA SER A 65 -14.79 -2.37 -4.58
C SER A 65 -13.33 -2.39 -4.12
N ASP A 66 -12.98 -3.20 -3.12
CA ASP A 66 -11.59 -3.31 -2.61
C ASP A 66 -10.55 -3.49 -3.72
N THR A 67 -10.83 -4.34 -4.71
CA THR A 67 -9.97 -4.55 -5.87
C THR A 67 -9.72 -3.27 -6.66
N GLN A 68 -10.76 -2.45 -6.86
CA GLN A 68 -10.63 -1.15 -7.52
C GLN A 68 -9.92 -0.13 -6.63
N ARG A 69 -10.17 -0.15 -5.32
CA ARG A 69 -9.50 0.72 -4.35
C ARG A 69 -7.99 0.52 -4.40
N TYR A 70 -7.49 -0.71 -4.36
CA TYR A 70 -6.05 -0.98 -4.49
C TYR A 70 -5.48 -0.44 -5.81
N LYS A 71 -6.20 -0.57 -6.93
CA LYS A 71 -5.77 -0.04 -8.24
C LYS A 71 -5.69 1.49 -8.23
N ILE A 72 -6.71 2.17 -7.72
CA ILE A 72 -6.78 3.63 -7.65
C ILE A 72 -5.66 4.17 -6.77
N ILE A 73 -5.52 3.62 -5.55
CA ILE A 73 -4.53 4.07 -4.57
C ILE A 73 -3.11 3.77 -5.05
N GLY A 74 -2.86 2.57 -5.58
CA GLY A 74 -1.53 2.14 -6.01
C GLY A 74 -1.00 2.86 -7.25
N ASN A 75 -1.88 3.36 -8.12
CA ASN A 75 -1.50 4.19 -9.28
C ASN A 75 -1.47 5.70 -8.95
N GLY A 76 -1.96 6.10 -7.78
CA GLY A 76 -2.00 7.50 -7.36
C GLY A 76 -0.66 8.02 -6.84
N PHE A 77 -0.60 9.33 -6.61
CA PHE A 77 0.52 9.97 -5.92
C PHE A 77 0.28 10.03 -4.41
N ASN A 78 1.35 9.98 -3.64
CA ASN A 78 1.30 10.37 -2.24
C ASN A 78 0.95 11.86 -2.15
N ILE A 79 -0.12 12.21 -1.42
CA ILE A 79 -0.68 13.57 -1.41
C ILE A 79 0.35 14.60 -0.94
N ASN A 80 1.05 14.34 0.17
CA ASN A 80 2.00 15.29 0.72
C ASN A 80 3.19 15.53 -0.22
N THR A 81 3.65 14.48 -0.91
CA THR A 81 4.73 14.58 -1.89
C THR A 81 4.32 15.44 -3.08
N ILE A 82 3.15 15.18 -3.69
CA ILE A 82 2.72 15.96 -4.85
C ILE A 82 2.40 17.41 -4.48
N VAL A 83 1.82 17.65 -3.30
CA VAL A 83 1.59 19.01 -2.78
C VAL A 83 2.92 19.75 -2.61
N HIS A 84 3.96 19.10 -2.08
CA HIS A 84 5.28 19.71 -1.93
C HIS A 84 5.89 20.11 -3.29
N ILE A 85 5.84 19.20 -4.28
CA ILE A 85 6.35 19.48 -5.64
C ILE A 85 5.58 20.64 -6.27
N LEU A 86 4.24 20.60 -6.25
CA LEU A 86 3.41 21.61 -6.91
C LEU A 86 3.54 23.00 -6.26
N LYS A 87 3.73 23.09 -4.94
CA LYS A 87 4.02 24.36 -4.26
C LYS A 87 5.26 25.07 -4.83
N GLY A 88 6.27 24.32 -5.27
CA GLY A 88 7.47 24.89 -5.89
C GLY A 88 7.27 25.38 -7.33
N LEU A 89 6.21 24.92 -8.01
CA LEU A 89 5.86 25.33 -9.37
C LEU A 89 4.99 26.58 -9.41
N VAL A 90 4.23 26.83 -8.34
CA VAL A 90 3.49 28.08 -8.16
C VAL A 90 4.49 29.17 -7.75
N LYS A 91 5.28 29.65 -8.70
CA LYS A 91 5.97 30.94 -8.60
C LYS A 91 5.08 32.03 -9.21
N ASN A 92 4.91 33.11 -8.44
CA ASN A 92 4.45 34.40 -8.94
C ASN A 92 5.42 34.94 -9.99
#